data_AF-A0AAJ6CLS6-F1
#
_entry.id   AF-A0AAJ6CLS6-F1
#
_cell.length_a   1.000
_cell.length_b   1.000
_cell.length_c   1.000
_cell.angle_alpha   90.00
_cell.angle_beta   90.00
_cell.angle_gamma   90.00
#
_symmetry.space_group_name_H-M   'P 1'
#
loop_
_entity.id
_entity.type
_entity.pdbx_description
1 polymer ?
#
loop_
_entity_poly.entity_id
_entity_poly.type
_entity_poly.pdbx_seq_one_letter_code
_entity_poly.pdbx_strand_id
1 'polypeptide(L)'
;MLAVLQRTRSAICTIGVRFASTSVQRSVPSPRNKVDSPKAFLEAISKPRRDLANNSACVSALGEDWDAMFSMNSEKLKGAGVPVKERKYILWALEKFRQGLEPSEFVRNVKKPKKVRGWGPRVQKGYRVRGELRQGEKKI
;
A
#
# COMPACT_ATOMS: atom_id res chain seq x y z
N MET A 1 53.13 -41.69 -12.25
CA MET A 1 51.97 -40.92 -12.73
C MET A 1 51.32 -40.21 -11.56
N LEU A 2 51.45 -38.88 -11.46
CA LEU A 2 50.82 -38.06 -10.42
C LEU A 2 50.10 -36.90 -11.12
N ALA A 3 48.77 -36.92 -11.12
CA ALA A 3 47.96 -35.85 -11.70
C ALA A 3 47.55 -34.87 -10.58
N VAL A 4 48.00 -33.63 -10.69
CA VAL A 4 47.63 -32.51 -9.82
C VAL A 4 46.30 -31.94 -10.29
N LEU A 5 45.26 -32.04 -9.47
CA LEU A 5 43.94 -31.47 -9.75
C LEU A 5 43.92 -29.99 -9.34
N GLN A 6 44.00 -29.08 -10.32
CA GLN A 6 43.88 -27.65 -10.08
C GLN A 6 42.39 -27.24 -9.95
N ARG A 7 42.04 -26.70 -8.79
CA ARG A 7 40.69 -26.21 -8.46
C ARG A 7 40.55 -24.77 -8.96
N THR A 8 39.77 -24.55 -10.01
CA THR A 8 39.46 -23.21 -10.53
C THR A 8 38.53 -22.46 -9.57
N ARG A 9 38.92 -21.27 -9.12
CA ARG A 9 38.10 -20.40 -8.24
C ARG A 9 37.04 -19.68 -9.08
N SER A 10 35.77 -19.89 -8.76
CA SER A 10 34.64 -19.13 -9.31
C SER A 10 34.63 -17.71 -8.74
N ALA A 11 34.74 -16.69 -9.60
CA ALA A 11 34.60 -15.30 -9.22
C ALA A 11 33.11 -14.97 -8.98
N ILE A 12 32.77 -14.64 -7.73
CA ILE A 12 31.43 -14.17 -7.36
C ILE A 12 31.35 -12.69 -7.79
N CYS A 13 30.60 -12.41 -8.85
CA CYS A 13 30.32 -11.04 -9.28
C CYS A 13 29.27 -10.44 -8.34
N THR A 14 29.69 -9.62 -7.39
CA THR A 14 28.78 -8.83 -6.55
C THR A 14 28.16 -7.74 -7.42
N ILE A 15 26.93 -7.96 -7.88
CA ILE A 15 26.11 -6.91 -8.50
C ILE A 15 25.77 -5.90 -7.40
N GLY A 16 26.61 -4.87 -7.26
CA GLY A 16 26.32 -3.71 -6.45
C GLY A 16 25.14 -2.96 -7.06
N VAL A 17 23.94 -3.16 -6.52
CA VAL A 17 22.77 -2.35 -6.86
C VAL A 17 23.03 -0.93 -6.36
N ARG A 18 23.39 -0.01 -7.27
CA ARG A 18 23.53 1.40 -6.94
C ARG A 18 22.13 1.97 -6.66
N PHE A 19 21.84 2.29 -5.40
CA PHE A 19 20.69 3.11 -5.05
C PHE A 19 21.02 4.56 -5.44
N ALA A 20 20.50 5.03 -6.57
CA ALA A 20 20.56 6.46 -6.91
C ALA A 20 19.52 7.21 -6.07
N SER A 21 19.92 7.77 -4.93
CA SER A 21 19.10 8.70 -4.15
C SER A 21 19.36 10.14 -4.59
N THR A 22 18.93 10.50 -5.80
CA THR A 22 18.80 11.92 -6.14
C THR A 22 17.61 12.45 -5.35
N SER A 23 17.85 13.21 -4.29
CA SER A 23 16.82 13.96 -3.59
C SER A 23 16.33 15.09 -4.48
N VAL A 24 15.48 14.75 -5.45
CA VAL A 24 14.65 15.73 -6.15
C VAL A 24 13.92 16.50 -5.07
N GLN A 25 14.14 17.81 -4.96
CA GLN A 25 13.37 18.66 -4.07
C GLN A 25 11.91 18.57 -4.52
N ARG A 26 11.11 17.86 -3.74
CA ARG A 26 9.70 17.63 -4.07
C ARG A 26 8.95 18.90 -3.74
N SER A 27 8.50 19.62 -4.77
CA SER A 27 7.62 20.78 -4.58
C SER A 27 6.40 20.39 -3.74
N VAL A 28 6.01 21.28 -2.84
CA VAL A 28 4.73 21.15 -2.14
C VAL A 28 3.64 21.56 -3.14
N PRO A 29 2.66 20.69 -3.42
CA PRO A 29 1.57 21.05 -4.30
C PRO A 29 0.65 22.06 -3.61
N SER A 30 0.16 23.04 -4.35
CA SER A 30 -0.87 23.94 -3.84
C SER A 30 -2.11 23.14 -3.39
N PRO A 31 -2.83 23.60 -2.36
CA PRO A 31 -4.11 23.01 -1.98
C PRO A 31 -5.11 23.11 -3.13
N ARG A 32 -5.97 22.10 -3.29
CA ARG A 32 -6.87 21.98 -4.45
C ARG A 32 -8.27 21.55 -4.04
N ASN A 33 -9.25 22.17 -4.72
CA ASN A 33 -10.65 21.79 -4.72
C ASN A 33 -11.29 21.72 -3.32
N LYS A 34 -11.36 20.52 -2.74
CA LYS A 34 -12.04 20.19 -1.49
C LYS A 34 -11.06 19.74 -0.40
N VAL A 35 -9.77 19.89 -0.66
CA VAL A 35 -8.69 19.35 0.15
C VAL A 35 -7.70 20.46 0.43
N ASP A 36 -8.08 21.29 1.40
CA ASP A 36 -7.31 22.50 1.75
C ASP A 36 -6.55 22.35 3.08
N SER A 37 -6.88 21.32 3.86
CA SER A 37 -6.30 21.03 5.17
C SER A 37 -5.81 19.58 5.23
N PRO A 38 -4.72 19.28 5.98
CA PRO A 38 -4.27 17.91 6.21
C PRO A 38 -5.38 17.00 6.75
N LYS A 39 -6.27 17.53 7.59
CA LYS A 39 -7.43 16.79 8.10
C LYS A 39 -8.42 16.44 6.99
N ALA A 40 -8.75 17.41 6.14
CA ALA A 40 -9.61 17.18 4.98
C ALA A 40 -8.99 16.17 4.00
N PHE A 41 -7.67 16.18 3.84
CA PHE A 41 -6.94 15.18 3.07
C PHE A 41 -7.09 13.77 3.66
N LEU A 42 -6.87 13.63 4.97
CA LEU A 42 -7.03 12.36 5.68
C LEU A 42 -8.45 11.80 5.56
N GLU A 43 -9.45 12.65 5.72
CA GLU A 43 -10.86 12.29 5.55
C GLU A 43 -11.14 11.83 4.11
N ALA A 44 -10.65 12.56 3.10
CA ALA A 44 -10.83 12.21 1.70
C ALA A 44 -10.20 10.85 1.33
N ILE A 45 -9.04 10.51 1.91
CA ILE A 45 -8.36 9.24 1.66
C ILE A 45 -8.86 8.08 2.55
N SER A 46 -9.64 8.38 3.59
CA SER A 46 -10.21 7.40 4.51
C SER A 46 -11.29 6.55 3.83
N LYS A 47 -11.31 5.26 4.14
CA LYS A 47 -12.32 4.30 3.65
C LYS A 47 -12.56 3.25 4.73
N PRO A 48 -13.68 2.50 4.73
CA PRO A 48 -14.00 1.51 5.77
C PRO A 48 -12.97 0.40 6.02
N ARG A 49 -12.01 0.22 5.10
CA ARG A 49 -10.90 -0.74 5.24
C ARG A 49 -9.67 -0.11 5.93
N ARG A 50 -9.59 1.21 5.97
CA ARG A 50 -8.48 2.05 6.46
C ARG A 50 -9.05 3.33 7.07
N ASP A 51 -9.33 3.27 8.36
CA ASP A 51 -9.94 4.38 9.10
C ASP A 51 -8.86 5.35 9.57
N LEU A 52 -8.35 6.16 8.64
CA LEU A 52 -7.27 7.13 8.90
C LEU A 52 -7.75 8.34 9.71
N ALA A 53 -9.00 8.75 9.52
CA ALA A 53 -9.59 9.90 10.21
C ALA A 53 -9.85 9.62 11.70
N ASN A 54 -10.17 8.37 12.05
CA ASN A 54 -10.41 7.96 13.45
C ASN A 54 -9.12 7.56 14.18
N ASN A 55 -8.03 7.31 13.45
CA ASN A 55 -6.76 6.95 14.04
C ASN A 55 -6.05 8.21 14.56
N SER A 56 -6.08 8.42 15.87
CA SER A 56 -5.48 9.58 16.54
C SER A 56 -4.00 9.74 16.23
N ALA A 57 -3.25 8.63 16.09
CA ALA A 57 -1.83 8.70 15.73
C ALA A 57 -1.62 9.27 14.32
N CYS A 58 -2.51 8.98 13.36
CA CYS A 58 -2.43 9.54 12.00
C CYS A 58 -2.74 11.03 11.99
N VAL A 59 -3.79 11.44 12.69
CA VAL A 59 -4.21 12.85 12.76
C VAL A 59 -3.13 13.69 13.45
N SER A 60 -2.65 13.25 14.61
CA SER A 60 -1.60 13.96 15.35
C SER A 60 -0.27 14.00 14.60
N ALA A 61 0.07 12.97 13.82
CA ALA A 61 1.31 12.94 13.07
C ALA A 61 1.35 13.93 11.90
N LEU A 62 0.20 14.23 11.30
CA LEU A 62 0.11 15.12 10.14
C LEU A 62 -0.11 16.58 10.54
N GLY A 63 -0.68 16.83 11.73
CA GLY A 63 -0.88 18.18 12.26
C GLY A 63 -1.84 19.01 11.41
N GLU A 64 -1.68 20.34 11.47
CA GLU A 64 -2.54 21.30 10.76
C GLU A 64 -1.84 21.95 9.56
N ASP A 65 -0.52 21.92 9.53
CA ASP A 65 0.30 22.59 8.51
C ASP A 65 0.39 21.79 7.20
N TRP A 66 0.01 22.43 6.10
CA TRP A 66 0.01 21.84 4.76
C TRP A 66 1.43 21.48 4.28
N ASP A 67 2.39 22.40 4.40
CA ASP A 67 3.78 22.18 3.99
C ASP A 67 4.49 21.12 4.84
N ALA A 68 4.19 21.08 6.14
CA ALA A 68 4.74 20.09 7.05
C ALA A 68 4.27 18.68 6.67
N MET A 69 2.99 18.50 6.32
CA MET A 69 2.43 17.24 5.85
C MET A 69 3.20 16.68 4.64
N PHE A 70 3.50 17.50 3.63
CA PHE A 70 4.22 17.05 2.43
C PHE A 70 5.73 16.82 2.65
N SER A 71 6.25 17.32 3.78
CA SER A 71 7.63 17.13 4.23
C SER A 71 7.81 15.94 5.19
N MET A 72 6.75 15.15 5.42
CA MET A 72 6.79 13.97 6.27
C MET A 72 7.53 12.81 5.63
N ASN A 73 8.32 12.12 6.45
CA ASN A 73 9.08 10.92 6.09
C ASN A 73 8.56 9.70 6.86
N SER A 74 8.90 8.50 6.39
CA SER A 74 8.51 7.25 7.04
C SER A 74 9.01 7.11 8.48
N GLU A 75 10.15 7.73 8.80
CA GLU A 75 10.74 7.74 10.14
C GLU A 75 9.98 8.64 11.10
N LYS A 76 9.63 9.86 10.68
CA LYS A 76 8.80 10.78 11.47
C LYS A 76 7.44 10.16 11.80
N LEU A 77 6.80 9.56 10.79
CA LEU A 77 5.53 8.84 10.99
C LEU A 77 5.69 7.60 11.88
N LYS A 78 6.85 6.93 11.87
CA LYS A 78 7.14 5.81 12.79
C LYS A 78 7.31 6.31 14.22
N GLY A 79 8.01 7.43 14.41
CA GLY A 79 8.18 8.09 15.71
C GLY A 79 6.84 8.52 16.33
N ALA A 80 5.90 8.95 15.49
CA ALA A 80 4.53 9.27 15.91
C ALA A 80 3.62 8.05 16.17
N GLY A 81 4.14 6.81 16.08
CA GLY A 81 3.40 5.59 16.39
C GLY A 81 2.45 5.10 15.30
N VAL A 82 2.47 5.69 14.09
CA VAL A 82 1.59 5.27 12.99
C VAL A 82 1.98 3.85 12.51
N PRO A 83 1.03 2.90 12.37
CA PRO A 83 1.33 1.53 11.96
C PRO A 83 1.84 1.44 10.51
N VAL A 84 2.63 0.40 10.22
CA VAL A 84 3.37 0.27 8.95
C VAL A 84 2.50 0.39 7.70
N LYS A 85 1.29 -0.20 7.74
CA LYS A 85 0.36 -0.20 6.59
C LYS A 85 -0.18 1.20 6.29
N GLU A 86 -0.47 1.97 7.33
CA GLU A 86 -0.98 3.34 7.21
C GLU A 86 0.12 4.28 6.75
N ARG A 87 1.33 4.18 7.32
CA ARG A 87 2.48 4.99 6.87
C ARG A 87 2.75 4.84 5.37
N LYS A 88 2.81 3.59 4.88
CA LYS A 88 3.02 3.30 3.46
C LYS A 88 1.91 3.88 2.59
N TYR A 89 0.68 3.85 3.08
CA TYR A 89 -0.48 4.35 2.34
C TYR A 89 -0.53 5.88 2.31
N ILE A 90 -0.29 6.56 3.44
CA ILE A 90 -0.25 8.02 3.52
C ILE A 90 0.82 8.57 2.59
N LEU A 91 2.05 8.04 2.65
CA LEU A 91 3.14 8.50 1.78
C LEU A 91 2.83 8.27 0.29
N TRP A 92 2.22 7.13 -0.05
CA TRP A 92 1.76 6.86 -1.41
C TRP A 92 0.66 7.83 -1.86
N ALA A 93 -0.29 8.15 -0.99
CA ALA A 93 -1.39 9.07 -1.29
C ALA A 93 -0.87 10.51 -1.48
N LEU A 94 0.06 10.97 -0.64
CA LEU A 94 0.72 12.27 -0.79
C LEU A 94 1.46 12.36 -2.12
N GLU A 95 2.14 11.28 -2.53
CA GLU A 95 2.83 11.22 -3.81
C GLU A 95 1.85 11.25 -5.00
N LYS A 96 0.69 10.59 -4.88
CA LYS A 96 -0.36 10.66 -5.89
C LYS A 96 -0.96 12.06 -6.01
N PHE A 97 -1.14 12.73 -4.88
CA PHE A 97 -1.60 14.12 -4.87
C PHE A 97 -0.57 15.06 -5.50
N ARG A 98 0.74 14.87 -5.23
CA ARG A 98 1.83 15.59 -5.90
C ARG A 98 1.82 15.41 -7.42
N GLN A 99 1.42 14.24 -7.91
CA GLN A 99 1.29 13.95 -9.34
C GLN A 99 0.06 14.60 -10.00
N GLY A 100 -0.70 15.41 -9.26
CA GLY A 100 -1.88 16.09 -9.78
C GLY A 100 -3.16 15.26 -9.71
N LEU A 101 -3.14 14.05 -9.16
CA LEU A 101 -4.35 13.22 -9.02
C LEU A 101 -5.16 13.65 -7.80
N GLU A 102 -6.48 13.64 -7.95
CA GLU A 102 -7.41 13.93 -6.85
C GLU A 102 -7.66 12.67 -5.99
N PRO A 103 -7.92 12.79 -4.67
CA PRO A 103 -8.19 11.61 -3.81
C PRO A 103 -9.30 10.71 -4.34
N SER A 104 -10.33 11.28 -4.96
CA SER A 104 -11.43 10.52 -5.55
C SER A 104 -11.00 9.57 -6.68
N GLU A 105 -9.91 9.88 -7.38
CA GLU A 105 -9.44 9.12 -8.54
C GLU A 105 -8.60 7.89 -8.13
N PHE A 106 -7.72 8.05 -7.15
CA PHE A 106 -6.79 6.99 -6.75
C PHE A 106 -7.28 6.16 -5.56
N VAL A 107 -8.19 6.67 -4.74
CA VAL A 107 -8.71 5.95 -3.58
C VAL A 107 -9.72 4.90 -4.04
N ARG A 108 -9.26 3.65 -4.11
CA ARG A 108 -10.10 2.52 -4.50
C ARG A 108 -11.07 2.13 -3.39
N ASN A 109 -12.34 2.01 -3.74
CA ASN A 109 -13.37 1.49 -2.87
C ASN A 109 -13.15 0.01 -2.53
N VAL A 110 -13.78 -0.44 -1.43
CA VAL A 110 -13.77 -1.85 -1.06
C VAL A 110 -14.41 -2.65 -2.19
N LYS A 111 -13.64 -3.60 -2.74
CA LYS A 111 -14.15 -4.50 -3.77
C LYS A 111 -15.36 -5.23 -3.20
N LYS A 112 -16.50 -5.15 -3.91
CA LYS A 112 -17.71 -5.88 -3.53
C LYS A 112 -17.37 -7.35 -3.28
N PRO A 113 -17.92 -7.98 -2.22
CA PRO A 113 -17.68 -9.39 -1.97
C PRO A 113 -18.09 -10.17 -3.22
N LYS A 114 -17.29 -11.18 -3.57
CA LYS A 114 -17.64 -12.04 -4.69
C LYS A 114 -18.97 -12.72 -4.37
N LYS A 115 -19.94 -12.65 -5.29
CA LYS A 115 -21.22 -13.38 -5.18
C LYS A 115 -20.97 -14.89 -4.99
N VAL A 116 -19.89 -15.40 -5.58
CA VAL A 116 -19.49 -16.80 -5.51
C VAL A 116 -18.03 -16.90 -5.08
N ARG A 117 -17.75 -17.64 -3.99
CA ARG A 117 -16.40 -18.01 -3.56
C ARG A 117 -15.99 -19.34 -4.18
N GLY A 118 -15.48 -19.29 -5.40
CA GLY A 118 -14.96 -20.45 -6.12
C GLY A 118 -15.19 -20.32 -7.63
N TRP A 119 -14.17 -20.59 -8.42
CA TRP A 119 -14.26 -20.71 -9.87
C TRP A 119 -13.50 -21.97 -10.24
N GLY A 120 -14.19 -22.92 -10.86
CA GLY A 120 -13.60 -24.18 -11.30
C GLY A 120 -14.68 -25.12 -11.82
N PRO A 121 -14.32 -26.21 -12.50
CA PRO A 121 -15.29 -27.13 -13.10
C PRO A 121 -16.34 -27.66 -12.11
N ARG A 122 -15.97 -27.74 -10.82
CA ARG A 122 -16.83 -28.21 -9.73
C ARG A 122 -17.81 -27.15 -9.21
N VAL A 123 -17.53 -25.85 -9.37
CA VAL A 123 -18.36 -24.73 -8.87
C VAL A 123 -18.56 -23.72 -9.99
N GLN A 124 -19.74 -23.75 -10.63
CA GLN A 124 -20.14 -22.82 -11.67
C GLN A 124 -21.30 -21.96 -11.17
N LYS A 125 -21.24 -20.64 -11.40
CA LYS A 125 -22.31 -19.69 -11.03
C LYS A 125 -22.77 -19.74 -9.56
N GLY A 126 -21.97 -20.31 -8.66
CA GLY A 126 -22.33 -20.44 -7.23
C GLY A 126 -22.90 -21.78 -6.84
N TYR A 127 -23.22 -22.63 -7.82
CA TYR A 127 -23.73 -23.97 -7.63
C TYR A 127 -22.62 -24.98 -7.85
N ARG A 128 -22.65 -26.08 -7.09
CA ARG A 128 -21.78 -27.23 -7.34
C ARG A 128 -22.35 -28.03 -8.49
N VAL A 129 -21.62 -28.08 -9.60
CA VAL A 129 -22.08 -28.68 -10.86
C VAL A 129 -22.45 -30.16 -10.70
N ARG A 130 -21.83 -30.86 -9.73
CA ARG A 130 -22.09 -32.28 -9.45
C ARG A 130 -22.85 -32.54 -8.13
N GLY A 131 -23.36 -31.51 -7.46
CA GLY A 131 -24.13 -31.66 -6.21
C GLY A 131 -23.38 -32.22 -4.99
N GLU A 132 -22.15 -32.74 -5.14
CA GLU A 132 -21.38 -33.33 -4.04
C GLU A 132 -20.91 -32.29 -3.02
N LEU A 133 -21.29 -32.52 -1.76
CA LEU A 133 -20.78 -31.81 -0.59
C LEU A 133 -19.33 -32.26 -0.30
N ARG A 134 -18.52 -31.41 0.33
CA ARG A 134 -17.22 -31.88 0.86
C ARG A 134 -17.49 -32.74 2.08
N GLN A 135 -16.54 -33.61 2.40
CA GLN A 135 -16.56 -34.32 3.67
C GLN A 135 -16.64 -33.29 4.81
N GLY A 136 -17.73 -33.33 5.60
CA GLY A 136 -17.99 -32.40 6.70
C GLY A 136 -18.91 -31.20 6.40
N GLU A 137 -19.34 -30.97 5.15
CA GLU A 137 -20.34 -29.93 4.85
C GLU A 137 -21.77 -30.48 4.97
N LYS A 138 -22.64 -29.81 5.73
CA LYS A 138 -24.06 -30.16 5.86
C LYS A 138 -24.88 -29.50 4.74
N LYS A 139 -25.94 -30.18 4.30
CA LYS A 139 -26.94 -29.61 3.38
C LYS A 139 -27.71 -28.53 4.16
N ILE A 140 -27.75 -27.30 3.61
CA ILE A 140 -28.54 -26.18 4.14
C ILE A 140 -30.01 -26.43 3.85
#